data_AF-A0A2E7UTK1-F1
#
_entry.id   AF-A0A2E7UTK1-F1
#
_cell.length_a   1.000
_cell.length_b   1.000
_cell.length_c   1.000
_cell.angle_alpha   90.00
_cell.angle_beta   90.00
_cell.angle_gamma   90.00
#
_symmetry.space_group_name_H-M   'P 1'
#
loop_
_entity.id
_entity.type
_entity.pdbx_description
1 polymer ?
#
loop_
_entity_poly.entity_id
_entity_poly.type
_entity_poly.pdbx_seq_one_letter_code
_entity_poly.pdbx_strand_id
1 'polypeptide(L)'
;MKSTLVTMTTLALLVAGPALAGKKKKDKSPPPSESAPAAAVPTTPDDAASKKFGGKLLKSTLRNFSPADTGGAKFKYDAMTFAADNTWKAEAWVEFDEEKMECIESGKWTMEPAESDKVATVQWTVDKTDCAGRDAGAEVRAQLTLSKDGSIDAKFR
;
A
#
# COMPACT_ATOMS: atom_id res chain seq x y z
N MET A 1 -17.12 17.69 -32.56
CA MET A 1 -16.55 18.99 -32.17
C MET A 1 -15.05 18.96 -32.40
N LYS A 2 -14.46 20.12 -32.73
CA LYS A 2 -13.18 20.32 -33.44
C LYS A 2 -11.94 19.85 -32.68
N SER A 3 -11.00 19.24 -33.40
CA SER A 3 -9.59 19.09 -33.01
C SER A 3 -8.89 20.44 -32.96
N THR A 4 -8.02 20.66 -31.96
CA THR A 4 -7.03 21.74 -31.98
C THR A 4 -5.71 21.25 -31.39
N LEU A 5 -4.75 20.96 -32.28
CA LEU A 5 -3.32 21.02 -31.99
C LEU A 5 -2.95 22.48 -31.67
N VAL A 6 -2.13 22.73 -30.66
CA VAL A 6 -1.41 24.01 -30.52
C VAL A 6 0.09 23.75 -30.39
N THR A 7 0.78 24.50 -31.23
CA THR A 7 2.16 24.47 -31.68
C THR A 7 3.14 25.03 -30.65
N MET A 8 4.41 24.61 -30.79
CA MET A 8 5.63 25.25 -30.30
C MET A 8 5.61 26.78 -30.35
N THR A 9 6.42 27.39 -29.48
CA THR A 9 7.56 28.31 -29.81
C THR A 9 7.64 29.43 -28.78
N THR A 10 8.75 29.54 -28.03
CA THR A 10 9.45 30.84 -27.89
C THR A 10 10.86 30.66 -27.33
N LEU A 11 11.82 30.90 -28.22
CA LEU A 11 13.21 31.20 -27.96
C LEU A 11 13.30 32.70 -27.56
N ALA A 12 14.02 33.05 -26.50
CA ALA A 12 14.42 34.43 -26.23
C ALA A 12 15.89 34.50 -25.79
N LEU A 13 16.61 35.37 -26.49
CA LEU A 13 18.04 35.62 -26.50
C LEU A 13 18.52 36.52 -25.34
N LEU A 14 19.79 36.31 -24.98
CA LEU A 14 20.85 37.28 -24.63
C LEU A 14 20.61 38.32 -23.52
N VAL A 15 21.51 38.34 -22.53
CA VAL A 15 22.34 39.53 -22.25
C VAL A 15 23.75 39.08 -21.85
N ALA A 16 24.75 39.50 -22.63
CA ALA A 16 26.16 39.47 -22.27
C ALA A 16 26.50 40.65 -21.35
N GLY A 17 27.24 40.41 -20.27
CA GLY A 17 27.80 41.42 -19.38
C GLY A 17 29.32 41.19 -19.18
N PRO A 18 30.11 42.25 -18.95
CA PRO A 18 31.56 42.25 -19.16
C PRO A 18 32.37 41.63 -18.00
N ALA A 19 33.61 41.32 -18.33
CA ALA A 19 34.64 40.71 -17.50
C ALA A 19 34.93 41.45 -16.18
N LEU A 20 35.00 40.68 -15.09
CA LEU A 20 35.80 40.99 -13.90
C LEU A 20 36.48 39.71 -13.41
N ALA A 21 37.81 39.76 -13.34
CA ALA A 21 38.69 38.69 -12.89
C ALA A 21 38.42 38.31 -11.43
N GLY A 22 38.22 37.01 -11.18
CA GLY A 22 38.17 36.44 -9.86
C GLY A 22 38.29 34.92 -9.95
N LYS A 23 39.45 34.38 -9.56
CA LYS A 23 39.67 32.94 -9.33
C LYS A 23 38.57 32.42 -8.37
N LYS A 24 37.65 31.59 -8.86
CA LYS A 24 36.75 30.79 -8.02
C LYS A 24 36.81 29.32 -8.43
N LYS A 25 36.96 28.50 -7.40
CA LYS A 25 37.07 27.05 -7.43
C LYS A 25 35.88 26.45 -8.17
N LYS A 26 36.14 25.39 -8.92
CA LYS A 26 35.17 24.57 -9.62
C LYS A 26 34.38 23.79 -8.57
N ASP A 27 33.31 24.39 -8.05
CA ASP A 27 32.32 23.67 -7.25
C ASP A 27 31.64 22.66 -8.16
N LYS A 28 31.92 21.38 -7.91
CA LYS A 28 31.10 20.27 -8.37
C LYS A 28 29.73 20.46 -7.73
N SER A 29 28.70 20.78 -8.52
CA SER A 29 27.33 20.49 -8.14
C SER A 29 27.28 19.02 -7.71
N PRO A 30 26.77 18.70 -6.50
CA PRO A 30 26.47 17.33 -6.17
C PRO A 30 25.40 16.82 -7.14
N PRO A 31 25.48 15.56 -7.58
CA PRO A 31 24.37 14.93 -8.29
C PRO A 31 23.09 14.99 -7.42
N PRO A 32 21.90 14.95 -8.03
CA PRO A 32 20.64 14.89 -7.28
C PRO A 32 20.74 13.76 -6.26
N SER A 33 20.52 14.10 -4.99
CA SER A 33 20.47 13.15 -3.90
C SER A 33 19.37 12.16 -4.20
N GLU A 34 19.77 10.97 -4.67
CA GLU A 34 18.94 9.78 -4.69
C GLU A 34 18.37 9.65 -3.28
N SER A 35 17.04 9.81 -3.16
CA SER A 35 16.37 9.77 -1.87
C SER A 35 16.66 8.41 -1.25
N ALA A 36 17.42 8.41 -0.16
CA ALA A 36 17.69 7.18 0.57
C ALA A 36 16.35 6.50 0.88
N PRO A 37 16.22 5.18 0.64
CA PRO A 37 14.98 4.49 0.93
C PRO A 37 14.62 4.76 2.40
N ALA A 38 13.42 5.29 2.61
CA ALA A 38 12.88 5.54 3.94
C ALA A 38 13.03 4.26 4.75
N ALA A 39 13.57 4.37 5.97
CA ALA A 39 13.75 3.23 6.86
C ALA A 39 12.42 2.48 6.96
N ALA A 40 12.44 1.19 6.60
CA ALA A 40 11.24 0.36 6.65
C ALA A 40 10.76 0.33 8.10
N VAL A 41 9.58 0.89 8.37
CA VAL A 41 8.90 0.72 9.65
C VAL A 41 8.68 -0.78 9.81
N PRO A 42 9.17 -1.43 10.89
CA PRO A 42 8.94 -2.84 11.08
C PRO A 42 7.44 -3.10 11.13
N THR A 43 6.95 -4.00 10.29
CA THR A 43 5.52 -4.34 10.19
C THR A 43 4.95 -4.86 11.50
N THR A 44 5.82 -5.44 12.31
CA THR A 44 5.52 -6.05 13.59
C THR A 44 6.30 -5.31 14.68
N PRO A 45 5.63 -4.77 15.72
CA PRO A 45 6.31 -4.20 16.87
C PRO A 45 7.28 -5.17 17.54
N ASP A 46 8.31 -4.65 18.19
CA ASP A 46 9.48 -5.43 18.63
C ASP A 46 9.25 -6.26 19.92
N ASP A 47 8.07 -6.16 20.54
CA ASP A 47 7.73 -6.92 21.73
C ASP A 47 7.49 -8.42 21.43
N ALA A 48 7.63 -9.25 22.46
CA ALA A 48 7.59 -10.70 22.32
C ALA A 48 6.23 -11.25 21.84
N ALA A 49 5.12 -10.58 22.18
CA ALA A 49 3.79 -10.99 21.75
C ALA A 49 3.60 -10.66 20.27
N SER A 50 3.94 -9.43 19.88
CA SER A 50 3.89 -8.97 18.49
C SER A 50 4.73 -9.84 17.57
N LYS A 51 5.99 -10.14 17.93
CA LYS A 51 6.85 -11.05 17.14
C LYS A 51 6.22 -12.43 16.91
N LYS A 52 5.60 -13.01 17.95
CA LYS A 52 4.93 -14.31 17.83
C LYS A 52 3.67 -14.23 16.99
N PHE A 53 2.87 -13.17 17.16
CA PHE A 53 1.69 -12.94 16.34
C PHE A 53 2.07 -12.76 14.87
N GLY A 54 3.00 -11.84 14.57
CA GLY A 54 3.47 -11.58 13.20
C GLY A 54 4.03 -12.83 12.53
N GLY A 55 4.85 -13.62 13.23
CA GLY A 55 5.37 -14.88 12.70
C GLY A 55 4.30 -15.92 12.37
N LYS A 56 3.13 -15.89 13.03
CA LYS A 56 1.97 -16.74 12.70
C LYS A 56 1.14 -16.13 11.58
N LEU A 57 0.92 -14.81 11.58
CA LEU A 57 0.17 -14.09 10.56
C LEU A 57 0.76 -14.35 9.16
N LEU A 58 2.08 -14.27 9.03
CA LEU A 58 2.82 -14.52 7.79
C LEU A 58 2.71 -15.95 7.23
N LYS A 59 2.18 -16.89 8.02
CA LYS A 59 1.95 -18.29 7.64
C LYS A 59 0.46 -18.63 7.53
N SER A 60 -0.40 -17.65 7.81
CA SER A 60 -1.85 -17.81 7.86
C SER A 60 -2.48 -17.20 6.61
N THR A 61 -3.73 -17.57 6.33
CA THR A 61 -4.51 -16.99 5.23
C THR A 61 -5.84 -16.51 5.78
N LEU A 62 -6.12 -15.23 5.62
CA LEU A 62 -7.46 -14.69 5.90
C LEU A 62 -8.38 -15.13 4.78
N ARG A 63 -9.50 -15.77 5.12
CA ARG A 63 -10.44 -16.31 4.14
C ARG A 63 -11.84 -15.79 4.39
N ASN A 64 -12.61 -15.68 3.32
CA ASN A 64 -14.04 -15.33 3.38
C ASN A 64 -14.33 -14.02 4.15
N PHE A 65 -13.48 -13.01 3.98
CA PHE A 65 -13.60 -11.76 4.71
C PHE A 65 -14.26 -10.67 3.84
N SER A 66 -15.28 -10.01 4.38
CA SER A 66 -16.02 -8.94 3.70
C SER A 66 -15.85 -7.62 4.44
N PRO A 67 -15.11 -6.63 3.89
CA PRO A 67 -15.12 -5.23 4.34
C PRO A 67 -16.52 -4.69 4.61
N ALA A 68 -16.67 -3.85 5.63
CA ALA A 68 -17.94 -3.17 5.92
C ALA A 68 -18.28 -2.07 4.90
N ASP A 69 -17.27 -1.53 4.20
CA ASP A 69 -17.41 -0.50 3.17
C ASP A 69 -17.38 -1.11 1.77
N THR A 70 -18.56 -1.49 1.28
CA THR A 70 -18.74 -1.93 -0.10
C THR A 70 -19.94 -1.18 -0.66
N GLY A 71 -19.71 0.04 -1.17
CA GLY A 71 -20.70 1.03 -1.61
C GLY A 71 -21.71 0.56 -2.68
N GLY A 72 -22.60 -0.37 -2.31
CA GLY A 72 -23.69 -0.92 -3.11
C GLY A 72 -23.44 -2.30 -3.72
N ALA A 73 -22.18 -2.66 -3.99
CA ALA A 73 -21.79 -3.98 -4.49
C ALA A 73 -21.35 -4.89 -3.35
N LYS A 74 -21.57 -6.21 -3.44
CA LYS A 74 -20.98 -7.14 -2.47
C LYS A 74 -19.52 -7.35 -2.84
N PHE A 75 -18.63 -7.33 -1.87
CA PHE A 75 -17.21 -7.62 -2.07
C PHE A 75 -16.69 -8.53 -0.98
N LYS A 76 -15.89 -9.53 -1.35
CA LYS A 76 -15.30 -10.48 -0.41
C LYS A 76 -13.88 -10.81 -0.84
N TYR A 77 -12.95 -10.78 0.10
CA TYR A 77 -11.66 -11.45 -0.03
C TYR A 77 -11.86 -12.95 0.19
N ASP A 78 -11.50 -13.74 -0.81
CA ASP A 78 -11.58 -15.20 -0.72
C ASP A 78 -10.34 -15.78 -0.02
N ALA A 79 -9.17 -15.25 -0.37
CA ALA A 79 -7.90 -15.58 0.28
C ALA A 79 -6.98 -14.35 0.29
N MET A 80 -6.50 -13.97 1.47
CA MET A 80 -5.53 -12.89 1.66
C MET A 80 -4.34 -13.39 2.46
N THR A 81 -3.14 -13.06 2.00
CA THR A 81 -1.86 -13.41 2.64
C THR A 81 -1.03 -12.17 2.92
N PHE A 82 -0.33 -12.19 4.06
CA PHE A 82 0.58 -11.14 4.50
C PHE A 82 2.04 -11.60 4.33
N ALA A 83 2.90 -10.71 3.89
CA ALA A 83 4.32 -10.96 3.66
C ALA A 83 5.21 -10.12 4.58
N ALA A 84 6.44 -10.61 4.80
CA ALA A 84 7.41 -10.02 5.72
C ALA A 84 8.00 -8.69 5.23
N ASP A 85 7.81 -8.35 3.96
CA ASP A 85 8.21 -7.09 3.32
C ASP A 85 7.14 -5.98 3.42
N ASN A 86 6.24 -6.14 4.39
CA ASN A 86 5.09 -5.28 4.63
C ASN A 86 4.06 -5.28 3.49
N THR A 87 4.09 -6.25 2.58
CA THR A 87 3.06 -6.37 1.54
C THR A 87 1.97 -7.37 1.90
N TRP A 88 0.79 -7.19 1.30
CA TRP A 88 -0.25 -8.20 1.27
C TRP A 88 -0.77 -8.35 -0.16
N LYS A 89 -1.38 -9.51 -0.43
CA LYS A 89 -2.09 -9.80 -1.67
C LYS A 89 -3.36 -10.58 -1.34
N ALA A 90 -4.43 -10.31 -2.05
CA ALA A 90 -5.66 -11.06 -1.93
C ALA A 90 -6.29 -11.39 -3.29
N GLU A 91 -6.85 -12.60 -3.37
CA GLU A 91 -7.86 -12.96 -4.35
C GLU A 91 -9.22 -12.59 -3.77
N ALA A 92 -10.04 -11.94 -4.59
CA ALA A 92 -11.31 -11.39 -4.18
C ALA A 92 -12.36 -11.55 -5.29
N TRP A 93 -13.58 -11.17 -4.97
CA TRP A 93 -14.62 -11.00 -5.96
C TRP A 93 -15.54 -9.85 -5.60
N VAL A 94 -16.10 -9.25 -6.63
CA VAL A 94 -17.20 -8.29 -6.56
C VAL A 94 -18.44 -8.92 -7.20
N GLU A 95 -19.61 -8.65 -6.63
CA GLU A 95 -20.90 -9.07 -7.19
C GLU A 95 -21.74 -7.84 -7.52
N PHE A 96 -22.11 -7.73 -8.79
CA PHE A 96 -22.98 -6.69 -9.34
C PHE A 96 -24.09 -7.38 -10.14
N ASP A 97 -25.36 -7.01 -9.91
CA ASP A 97 -26.52 -7.58 -10.60
C ASP A 97 -26.51 -9.13 -10.69
N GLU A 98 -26.16 -9.78 -9.57
CA GLU A 98 -26.04 -11.26 -9.44
C GLU A 98 -24.89 -11.90 -10.23
N GLU A 99 -24.06 -11.11 -10.92
CA GLU A 99 -22.85 -11.58 -11.59
C GLU A 99 -21.61 -11.39 -10.71
N LYS A 100 -20.86 -12.48 -10.50
CA LYS A 100 -19.63 -12.51 -9.71
C LYS A 100 -18.42 -12.35 -10.63
N MET A 101 -17.64 -11.29 -10.42
CA MET A 101 -16.38 -11.06 -11.11
C MET A 101 -15.21 -11.25 -10.15
N GLU A 102 -14.25 -12.08 -10.55
CA GLU A 102 -13.01 -12.29 -9.79
C GLU A 102 -12.02 -11.16 -10.03
N CYS A 103 -11.28 -10.79 -8.98
CA CYS A 103 -10.34 -9.70 -9.01
C CYS A 103 -9.24 -9.90 -7.94
N ILE A 104 -8.21 -9.07 -7.98
CA ILE A 104 -7.04 -9.11 -7.11
C ILE A 104 -6.81 -7.72 -6.50
N GLU A 105 -6.53 -7.69 -5.21
CA GLU A 105 -6.01 -6.51 -4.53
C GLU A 105 -4.65 -6.79 -3.88
N SER A 106 -3.85 -5.73 -3.74
CA SER A 106 -2.59 -5.79 -3.01
C SER A 106 -2.22 -4.44 -2.44
N GLY A 107 -1.36 -4.43 -1.43
CA GLY A 107 -0.82 -3.19 -0.90
C GLY A 107 0.04 -3.39 0.33
N LYS A 108 -0.04 -2.45 1.27
CA LYS A 108 0.76 -2.47 2.51
C LYS A 108 -0.08 -2.82 3.72
N TRP A 109 0.57 -3.42 4.72
CA TRP A 109 -0.03 -3.67 6.02
C TRP A 109 0.88 -3.23 7.16
N THR A 110 0.27 -2.95 8.30
CA THR A 110 0.90 -2.62 9.58
C THR A 110 0.12 -3.24 10.73
N MET A 111 0.72 -3.26 11.92
CA MET A 111 0.10 -3.84 13.10
C MET A 111 0.36 -2.97 14.33
N GLU A 112 -0.66 -2.82 15.17
CA GLU A 112 -0.50 -2.27 16.51
C GLU A 112 0.23 -3.27 17.43
N PRO A 113 0.76 -2.86 18.60
CA PRO A 113 1.24 -3.83 19.58
C PRO A 113 0.19 -4.90 19.86
N ALA A 114 0.58 -6.17 19.73
CA ALA A 114 -0.36 -7.27 19.86
C ALA A 114 -0.89 -7.37 21.29
N GLU A 115 -2.21 -7.57 21.43
CA GLU A 115 -2.85 -7.82 22.72
C GLU A 115 -2.40 -9.18 23.29
N SER A 116 -2.08 -10.13 22.42
CA SER A 116 -1.50 -11.43 22.76
C SER A 116 -0.78 -12.05 21.56
N ASP A 117 -0.19 -13.24 21.73
CA ASP A 117 0.40 -13.99 20.62
C ASP A 117 -0.62 -14.55 19.61
N LYS A 118 -1.91 -14.24 19.78
CA LYS A 118 -3.03 -14.65 18.92
C LYS A 118 -3.95 -13.51 18.50
N VAL A 119 -3.88 -12.34 19.13
CA VAL A 119 -4.81 -11.24 18.90
C VAL A 119 -4.03 -9.96 18.68
N ALA A 120 -4.27 -9.30 17.56
CA ALA A 120 -3.73 -7.99 17.27
C ALA A 120 -4.65 -7.21 16.33
N THR A 121 -4.55 -5.89 16.39
CA THR A 121 -5.17 -5.02 15.38
C THR A 121 -4.20 -4.85 14.22
N VAL A 122 -4.67 -5.23 13.03
CA VAL A 122 -3.95 -5.10 11.77
C VAL A 122 -4.67 -4.09 10.90
N GLN A 123 -3.89 -3.21 10.28
CA GLN A 123 -4.36 -2.28 9.27
C GLN A 123 -3.73 -2.63 7.93
N TRP A 124 -4.49 -2.55 6.86
CA TRP A 124 -3.96 -2.65 5.52
C TRP A 124 -4.57 -1.62 4.58
N THR A 125 -3.74 -1.16 3.67
CA THR A 125 -4.07 -0.17 2.64
C THR A 125 -4.00 -0.85 1.28
N VAL A 126 -4.98 -0.57 0.43
CA VAL A 126 -5.02 -1.04 -0.96
C VAL A 126 -4.15 -0.12 -1.80
N ASP A 127 -3.04 -0.62 -2.34
CA ASP A 127 -2.18 0.15 -3.26
C ASP A 127 -2.55 -0.09 -4.71
N LYS A 128 -2.99 -1.32 -5.02
CA LYS A 128 -3.38 -1.76 -6.37
C LYS A 128 -4.61 -2.65 -6.28
N THR A 129 -5.56 -2.41 -7.19
CA THR A 129 -6.78 -3.20 -7.32
C THR A 129 -7.19 -3.23 -8.79
N ASP A 130 -7.71 -4.37 -9.25
CA ASP A 130 -8.45 -4.50 -10.50
C ASP A 130 -9.94 -4.83 -10.26
N CYS A 131 -10.40 -4.72 -9.01
CA CYS A 131 -11.78 -4.96 -8.63
C CYS A 131 -12.68 -3.80 -9.09
N ALA A 132 -13.73 -4.12 -9.85
CA ALA A 132 -14.67 -3.12 -10.34
C ALA A 132 -15.29 -2.31 -9.19
N GLY A 133 -15.28 -0.98 -9.31
CA GLY A 133 -15.85 -0.06 -8.33
C GLY A 133 -15.02 0.11 -7.05
N ARG A 134 -13.76 -0.34 -7.02
CA ARG A 134 -12.83 -0.13 -5.91
C ARG A 134 -11.62 0.66 -6.37
N ASP A 135 -11.14 1.53 -5.50
CA ASP A 135 -10.01 2.42 -5.77
C ASP A 135 -8.84 2.13 -4.82
N ALA A 136 -7.63 2.42 -5.31
CA ALA A 136 -6.44 2.45 -4.46
C ALA A 136 -6.54 3.57 -3.41
N GLY A 137 -5.88 3.38 -2.28
CA GLY A 137 -5.90 4.28 -1.12
C GLY A 137 -6.92 3.90 -0.05
N ALA A 138 -7.81 2.92 -0.31
CA ALA A 138 -8.74 2.42 0.70
C ALA A 138 -7.98 1.76 1.86
N GLU A 139 -8.38 2.07 3.10
CA GLU A 139 -7.79 1.51 4.31
C GLU A 139 -8.81 0.66 5.06
N VAL A 140 -8.37 -0.50 5.53
CA VAL A 140 -9.15 -1.39 6.37
C VAL A 140 -8.40 -1.64 7.66
N ARG A 141 -9.11 -1.53 8.78
CA ARG A 141 -8.58 -1.85 10.10
C ARG A 141 -9.44 -2.93 10.74
N ALA A 142 -8.80 -4.01 11.17
CA ALA A 142 -9.50 -5.14 11.79
C ALA A 142 -8.69 -5.71 12.95
N GLN A 143 -9.39 -6.16 13.99
CA GLN A 143 -8.81 -7.07 14.97
C GLN A 143 -8.80 -8.48 14.38
N LEU A 144 -7.62 -9.06 14.29
CA LEU A 144 -7.40 -10.42 13.82
C LEU A 144 -7.17 -11.34 15.03
N THR A 145 -7.83 -12.49 15.01
CA THR A 145 -7.61 -13.59 15.96
C THR A 145 -7.09 -14.81 15.19
N LEU A 146 -5.90 -15.28 15.54
CA LEU A 146 -5.25 -16.42 14.90
C LEU A 146 -5.60 -17.72 15.63
N SER A 147 -6.21 -18.64 14.89
CA SER A 147 -6.54 -19.98 15.36
C SER A 147 -5.35 -20.94 15.22
N LYS A 148 -5.40 -22.07 15.93
CA LYS A 148 -4.30 -23.06 15.92
C LYS A 148 -4.13 -23.77 14.58
N ASP A 149 -5.18 -23.81 13.78
CA ASP A 149 -5.23 -24.44 12.45
C ASP A 149 -4.76 -23.50 11.33
N GLY A 150 -4.33 -22.28 11.65
CA GLY A 150 -3.89 -21.27 10.68
C GLY A 150 -5.02 -20.46 10.06
N SER A 151 -6.26 -20.63 10.51
CA SER A 151 -7.37 -19.75 10.15
C SER A 151 -7.30 -18.41 10.90
N ILE A 152 -7.88 -17.37 10.30
CA ILE A 152 -7.93 -16.02 10.84
C ILE A 152 -9.39 -15.59 10.97
N ASP A 153 -9.81 -15.28 12.18
CA ASP A 153 -11.07 -14.58 12.45
C ASP A 153 -10.80 -13.07 12.46
N ALA A 154 -11.55 -12.31 11.66
CA ALA A 154 -11.36 -10.87 11.52
C ALA A 154 -12.63 -10.11 11.93
N LYS A 155 -12.46 -9.09 12.79
CA LYS A 155 -13.54 -8.20 13.25
C LYS A 155 -13.19 -6.75 12.98
N PHE A 156 -14.10 -6.00 12.36
CA PHE A 156 -13.92 -4.56 12.12
C PHE A 156 -13.68 -3.77 13.40
N ARG A 157 -12.88 -2.72 13.26
CA ARG A 157 -12.57 -1.74 14.30
C ARG A 157 -12.97 -0.35 13.86
#